data_AF-A0A920T7B7-F1
#
_entry.id   AF-A0A920T7B7-F1
#
_cell.length_a   1.000
_cell.length_b   1.000
_cell.length_c   1.000
_cell.angle_alpha   90.00
_cell.angle_beta   90.00
_cell.angle_gamma   90.00
#
_symmetry.space_group_name_H-M   'P 1'
#
loop_
_entity.id
_entity.type
_entity.pdbx_description
1 polymer ?
#
loop_
_entity_poly.entity_id
_entity_poly.type
_entity_poly.pdbx_seq_one_letter_code
_entity_poly.pdbx_strand_id
1 'polypeptide(L)'
;MQNLLAVGFGGFLGAIARYTLGGFVQSRVAGRFPWGTLAVNVLGCLLIGAILGWASTRENVSETTRLFLVTGMLGSLTTFSTFGNETIELFRQGATGPAWATSP
;
A
#
# COMPACT_ATOMS: atom_id res chain seq x y z
N MET A 1 -17.32 9.50 16.26
CA MET A 1 -17.93 8.67 15.19
C MET A 1 -17.42 9.03 13.79
N GLN A 2 -17.39 10.32 13.42
CA GLN A 2 -16.92 10.78 12.09
C GLN A 2 -15.53 10.24 11.72
N ASN A 3 -14.56 10.27 12.64
CA ASN A 3 -13.21 9.74 12.41
C ASN A 3 -13.20 8.24 12.07
N LEU A 4 -14.01 7.43 12.76
CA LEU A 4 -14.13 6.00 12.49
C LEU A 4 -14.72 5.74 11.10
N LEU A 5 -15.75 6.50 10.72
CA LEU A 5 -16.35 6.40 9.38
C LEU A 5 -15.35 6.83 8.30
N ALA A 6 -14.54 7.87 8.55
CA ALA A 6 -13.47 8.30 7.66
C ALA A 6 -12.42 7.19 7.47
N VAL A 7 -11.91 6.61 8.56
CA VAL A 7 -10.95 5.50 8.48
C VAL A 7 -11.56 4.31 7.75
N GLY A 8 -12.80 3.92 8.07
CA GLY A 8 -13.48 2.79 7.47
C GLY A 8 -13.74 2.97 5.96
N PHE A 9 -14.26 4.12 5.56
CA PHE A 9 -14.54 4.41 4.15
C PHE A 9 -13.25 4.57 3.34
N GLY A 10 -12.24 5.25 3.89
CA GLY A 10 -10.91 5.30 3.29
C GLY A 10 -10.33 3.90 3.13
N GLY A 11 -10.38 3.08 4.18
CA GLY A 11 -9.89 1.70 4.17
C GLY A 11 -10.57 0.82 3.12
N PHE A 12 -11.90 0.93 2.97
CA PHE A 12 -12.65 0.25 1.92
C PHE A 12 -12.12 0.61 0.52
N LEU A 13 -11.97 1.91 0.24
CA LEU A 13 -11.44 2.38 -1.05
C LEU A 13 -9.99 1.94 -1.27
N GLY A 14 -9.15 2.03 -0.24
CA GLY A 14 -7.75 1.61 -0.27
C GLY A 14 -7.59 0.12 -0.55
N ALA A 15 -8.41 -0.73 0.08
CA ALA A 15 -8.39 -2.16 -0.15
C ALA A 15 -8.80 -2.53 -1.58
N ILE A 16 -9.85 -1.90 -2.11
CA ILE A 16 -10.27 -2.10 -3.51
C ILE A 16 -9.18 -1.63 -4.47
N ALA A 17 -8.59 -0.46 -4.23
CA ALA A 17 -7.48 0.05 -5.04
C ALA A 17 -6.28 -0.90 -5.00
N ARG A 18 -5.89 -1.42 -3.84
CA ARG A 18 -4.82 -2.41 -3.71
C ARG A 18 -5.10 -3.67 -4.53
N TYR A 19 -6.31 -4.23 -4.38
CA TYR A 19 -6.71 -5.44 -5.10
C TYR A 19 -6.66 -5.25 -6.62
N THR A 20 -7.27 -4.16 -7.10
CA THR A 20 -7.39 -3.88 -8.54
C THR A 20 -6.07 -3.44 -9.16
N LEU A 21 -5.37 -2.46 -8.57
CA LEU A 21 -4.10 -1.96 -9.09
C LEU A 21 -2.99 -3.00 -8.95
N GLY A 22 -2.90 -3.68 -7.81
CA GLY A 22 -1.92 -4.73 -7.58
C GLY A 22 -2.09 -5.88 -8.59
N GLY A 23 -3.32 -6.35 -8.77
CA GLY A 23 -3.64 -7.37 -9.76
C GLY A 23 -3.37 -6.91 -11.19
N PHE A 24 -3.74 -5.67 -11.54
CA PHE A 24 -3.47 -5.10 -12.85
C PHE A 24 -1.96 -5.06 -13.14
N VAL A 25 -1.14 -4.50 -12.24
CA VAL A 25 0.31 -4.41 -12.43
C VAL A 25 0.93 -5.80 -12.53
N GLN A 26 0.54 -6.73 -11.65
CA GLN A 26 1.04 -8.10 -11.68
C GLN A 26 0.71 -8.80 -13.01
N SER A 27 -0.46 -8.53 -13.59
CA SER A 27 -0.87 -9.13 -14.88
C SER A 27 -0.05 -8.63 -16.08
N ARG A 28 0.63 -7.48 -15.96
CA ARG A 28 1.42 -6.87 -17.04
C ARG A 28 2.88 -7.31 -17.06
N VAL A 29 3.37 -7.96 -16.01
CA VAL A 29 4.78 -8.32 -15.86
C VAL A 29 4.89 -9.83 -15.66
N ALA A 30 5.73 -10.48 -16.47
CA ALA A 30 6.00 -11.91 -16.32
C ALA A 30 7.02 -12.16 -15.20
N GLY A 31 6.88 -13.29 -14.51
CA GLY A 31 7.83 -13.76 -13.50
C GLY A 31 7.20 -13.92 -12.12
N ARG A 32 8.01 -14.44 -11.19
CA ARG A 32 7.58 -14.75 -9.82
C ARG A 32 7.66 -13.57 -8.86
N PHE A 33 8.32 -12.49 -9.26
CA PHE A 33 8.50 -11.31 -8.41
C PHE A 33 7.16 -10.56 -8.22
N PRO A 34 6.83 -10.12 -6.99
CA PRO A 34 5.54 -9.50 -6.67
C PRO A 34 5.51 -8.02 -7.07
N TRP A 35 5.57 -7.75 -8.37
CA TRP A 35 5.51 -6.39 -8.93
C TRP A 35 4.22 -5.65 -8.55
N GLY A 36 3.10 -6.36 -8.45
CA GLY A 36 1.84 -5.77 -8.01
C GLY A 36 1.90 -5.21 -6.60
N THR A 37 2.38 -6.03 -5.65
CA THR A 37 2.51 -5.64 -4.24
C THR A 37 3.58 -4.57 -4.04
N LEU A 38 4.69 -4.64 -4.79
CA LEU A 38 5.71 -3.58 -4.76
C LEU A 38 5.12 -2.23 -5.24
N ALA A 39 4.39 -2.24 -6.35
CA ALA A 39 3.84 -1.01 -6.93
C ALA A 39 2.85 -0.31 -6.01
N VAL A 40 1.92 -1.03 -5.38
CA VAL A 40 0.95 -0.43 -4.44
C VAL A 40 1.63 0.11 -3.19
N ASN A 41 2.68 -0.55 -2.68
CA ASN A 41 3.45 -0.06 -1.54
C ASN A 41 4.27 1.20 -1.89
N VAL A 42 5.00 1.19 -3.01
CA VAL A 42 5.80 2.36 -3.44
C VAL A 42 4.90 3.55 -3.72
N LEU A 43 3.80 3.35 -4.46
CA LEU A 43 2.83 4.41 -4.73
C LEU A 43 2.20 4.93 -3.44
N GLY A 44 1.79 4.03 -2.54
CA GLY A 44 1.20 4.40 -1.26
C GLY A 44 2.17 5.22 -0.39
N CYS A 45 3.43 4.77 -0.23
CA CYS A 45 4.45 5.50 0.50
C CYS A 45 4.75 6.88 -0.10
N LEU A 46 4.84 6.98 -1.43
CA LEU A 46 5.02 8.25 -2.13
C LEU A 46 3.86 9.22 -1.85
N LEU A 47 2.62 8.73 -1.96
CA LEU A 47 1.42 9.54 -1.71
C LEU A 47 1.31 9.95 -0.24
N ILE A 48 1.66 9.08 0.71
CA ILE A 48 1.71 9.41 2.14
C ILE A 48 2.72 10.54 2.35
N GLY A 49 3.94 10.42 1.81
CA GLY A 49 4.97 11.45 1.92
C GLY A 49 4.53 12.78 1.32
N ALA A 50 3.93 12.76 0.12
CA ALA A 50 3.40 13.96 -0.53
C ALA A 50 2.27 14.63 0.27
N ILE A 51 1.32 13.84 0.78
CA ILE A 51 0.17 14.36 1.56
C ILE A 51 0.64 14.91 2.91
N LEU A 52 1.51 14.21 3.63
CA LEU A 52 2.03 14.69 4.91
C LEU A 52 2.93 15.91 4.74
N GLY A 53 3.77 15.93 3.70
CA GLY A 53 4.60 17.08 3.37
C GLY A 53 3.79 18.30 2.91
N TRP A 54 2.71 18.09 2.16
CA TRP A 54 1.80 19.18 1.83
C TRP A 54 1.02 19.68 3.05
N ALA A 55 0.53 18.76 3.89
CA ALA A 55 -0.24 19.09 5.08
C ALA A 55 0.59 19.82 6.14
N SER A 56 1.89 19.56 6.25
CA SER A 56 2.76 20.27 7.20
C SER A 56 2.92 21.76 6.88
N THR A 57 2.65 22.17 5.63
CA THR A 57 2.70 23.58 5.20
C THR A 57 1.37 24.32 5.38
N ARG A 58 0.33 23.67 5.89
CA ARG A 58 -1.01 24.26 6.04
C ARG A 58 -1.58 24.03 7.42
N GLU A 59 -2.01 25.10 8.07
CA GLU A 59 -2.62 25.04 9.42
C GLU A 59 -4.01 24.38 9.43
N ASN A 60 -4.69 24.28 8.28
CA ASN A 60 -6.12 23.92 8.19
C ASN A 60 -6.42 22.50 7.66
N VAL A 61 -5.48 21.56 7.70
CA VAL A 61 -5.80 20.16 7.36
C VAL A 61 -6.49 19.50 8.55
N SER A 62 -7.78 19.18 8.39
CA SER A 62 -8.54 18.53 9.46
C SER A 62 -8.00 17.14 9.79
N GLU A 63 -8.08 16.76 11.07
CA GLU A 63 -7.70 15.41 11.53
C GLU A 63 -8.49 14.33 10.79
N THR A 64 -9.78 14.54 10.55
CA THR A 64 -10.66 13.61 9.81
C THR A 64 -10.14 13.35 8.40
N THR A 65 -9.68 14.40 7.70
CA THR A 65 -9.08 14.26 6.35
C THR A 65 -7.80 13.45 6.40
N ARG A 66 -6.93 13.71 7.39
CA ARG A 66 -5.68 12.94 7.57
C ARG A 66 -5.97 11.47 7.88
N LEU A 67 -6.96 11.18 8.72
CA LEU A 67 -7.37 9.81 9.04
C LEU A 67 -7.97 9.09 7.83
N PHE A 68 -8.82 9.77 7.05
CA PHE A 68 -9.38 9.21 5.82
C PHE A 68 -8.28 8.87 4.79
N LEU A 69 -7.39 9.83 4.49
CA LEU A 69 -6.37 9.67 3.45
C LEU A 69 -5.24 8.74 3.89
N VAL A 70 -4.62 9.02 5.04
CA VAL A 70 -3.39 8.34 5.46
C VAL A 70 -3.71 7.01 6.13
N THR A 71 -4.51 7.02 7.20
CA THR A 71 -4.79 5.80 7.97
C THR A 71 -5.73 4.86 7.23
N GLY A 72 -6.80 5.38 6.63
CA GLY A 72 -7.78 4.59 5.88
C GLY A 72 -7.23 4.19 4.52
N MET A 73 -7.26 5.13 3.57
CA MET A 73 -7.03 4.85 2.15
C MET A 73 -5.62 4.37 1.86
N LEU A 74 -4.60 5.16 2.18
CA LEU A 74 -3.22 4.80 1.86
C LEU A 74 -2.70 3.67 2.75
N GLY A 75 -3.11 3.64 4.02
CA GLY A 75 -2.81 2.54 4.93
C GLY A 75 -3.33 1.19 4.41
N SER A 76 -4.54 1.15 3.84
CA SER A 76 -5.11 -0.07 3.24
C SER A 76 -4.64 -0.35 1.80
N LEU A 77 -4.15 0.68 1.09
CA LEU A 77 -3.50 0.54 -0.21
C LEU A 77 -2.14 -0.18 -0.07
N THR A 78 -1.38 0.16 0.96
CA THR A 78 -0.11 -0.49 1.30
C THR A 78 -0.33 -1.80 2.07
N THR A 79 0.64 -2.73 2.00
CA THR A 79 0.55 -3.99 2.75
C THR A 79 1.93 -4.60 3.00
N PHE A 80 2.29 -4.72 4.28
CA PHE A 80 3.48 -5.45 4.71
C PHE A 80 3.23 -6.96 4.77
N SER A 81 2.04 -7.38 5.22
CA SER A 81 1.71 -8.79 5.41
C SER A 81 1.69 -9.58 4.09
N THR A 82 1.14 -8.99 3.02
CA THR A 82 1.18 -9.64 1.70
C THR A 82 2.60 -9.73 1.18
N PHE A 83 3.39 -8.65 1.29
CA PHE A 83 4.78 -8.62 0.82
C PHE A 83 5.66 -9.65 1.55
N GLY A 84 5.52 -9.76 2.88
CA GLY A 84 6.22 -10.77 3.67
C GLY A 84 5.83 -12.21 3.32
N ASN A 85 4.54 -12.47 3.06
CA ASN A 85 4.09 -13.79 2.63
C ASN A 85 4.64 -14.17 1.24
N GLU A 86 4.68 -13.22 0.31
CA GLU A 86 5.30 -13.40 -1.01
C GLU A 86 6.80 -13.70 -0.91
N THR A 87 7.52 -13.03 0.00
CA THR A 87 8.93 -13.32 0.29
C THR A 87 9.15 -14.76 0.77
N ILE A 88 8.35 -15.23 1.73
CA ILE A 88 8.43 -16.61 2.23
C ILE A 88 8.13 -17.59 1.09
N GLU A 89 7.14 -17.30 0.25
CA GLU A 89 6.77 -18.14 -0.86
C GLU A 89 7.88 -18.22 -1.93
N LEU A 90 8.56 -17.11 -2.22
CA LEU A 90 9.73 -17.10 -3.10
C LEU A 90 10.87 -17.98 -2.56
N PHE A 91 11.15 -17.94 -1.26
CA PHE A 91 12.12 -18.85 -0.64
C PHE A 91 11.70 -20.31 -0.78
N ARG A 92 10.43 -20.64 -0.53
CA ARG A 92 9.90 -22.01 -0.68
C ARG A 92 10.01 -22.53 -2.11
N GLN A 93 9.87 -21.66 -3.10
CA GLN A 93 9.98 -22.01 -4.53
C GLN A 93 11.43 -22.05 -5.05
N GLY A 94 12.43 -21.83 -4.17
CA GLY A 94 13.85 -21.78 -4.55
C GLY A 94 14.27 -20.52 -5.30
N ALA A 95 13.39 -19.51 -5.39
CA ALA A 95 13.67 -18.23 -6.05
C ALA A 95 14.40 -17.26 -5.10
N THR A 96 15.60 -17.64 -4.66
CA THR A 96 16.35 -16.95 -3.61
C THR A 96 16.73 -15.50 -3.97
N GLY A 97 17.13 -15.23 -5.21
CA GLY A 97 17.45 -13.87 -5.65
C GLY A 97 16.26 -12.90 -5.49
N PRO A 98 15.10 -13.19 -6.11
CA PRO A 98 13.87 -12.46 -5.87
C PRO A 98 13.47 -12.38 -4.39
N ALA A 99 13.62 -13.45 -3.63
CA ALA A 99 13.24 -13.48 -2.20
C ALA A 99 14.06 -12.49 -1.35
N TRP A 100 15.36 -12.39 -1.59
CA TRP A 100 16.20 -11.38 -0.92
C TRP A 100 15.85 -9.96 -1.36
N ALA A 101 15.47 -9.75 -2.62
CA ALA A 101 15.01 -8.44 -3.08
C ALA A 101 13.67 -8.01 -2.46
N THR A 102 12.88 -8.95 -1.94
CA THR A 102 11.62 -8.68 -1.23
C THR A 102 11.74 -8.84 0.29
N SER A 103 12.93 -9.09 0.84
CA SER A 103 13.09 -9.12 2.29
C SER A 103 12.94 -7.71 2.86
N PRO A 104 11.97 -7.47 3.77
CA PRO A 104 11.76 -6.17 4.38
C PRO A 104 12.92 -5.72 5.27
#